data_AF-A0A5C7B7X6-F1
#
_entry.id   AF-A0A5C7B7X6-F1
#
_cell.length_a   1.000
_cell.length_b   1.000
_cell.length_c   1.000
_cell.angle_alpha   90.00
_cell.angle_beta   90.00
_cell.angle_gamma   90.00
#
_symmetry.space_group_name_H-M   'P 1'
#
loop_
_entity.id
_entity.type
_entity.pdbx_description
1 polymer ?
#
loop_
_entity_poly.entity_id
_entity_poly.type
_entity_poly.pdbx_seq_one_letter_code
_entity_poly.pdbx_strand_id
1 'polypeptide(L)'
;MVSQIKCPNCGIYNTNVDYCTNCNTLLSSKLRRELQFAEQEKVRKEKRNLEEEKAVSWIERFSKHRFLIVRVLAKTVRSIWLAFVAVGVFIAWLVSAIAA
;
A
#
# COMPACT_ATOMS: atom_id res chain seq x y z
N MET A 1 14.39 -15.17 37.68
CA MET A 1 13.62 -16.43 37.61
C MET A 1 14.04 -17.19 36.36
N VAL A 2 14.56 -18.41 36.50
CA VAL A 2 14.94 -19.26 35.36
C VAL A 2 13.70 -20.01 34.91
N SER A 3 13.11 -19.63 33.77
CA SER A 3 12.00 -20.35 33.15
C SER A 3 12.55 -21.48 32.29
N GLN A 4 12.36 -22.73 32.74
CA GLN A 4 12.54 -23.91 31.90
C GLN A 4 11.29 -24.12 31.05
N ILE A 5 11.46 -24.10 29.73
CA ILE A 5 10.36 -24.27 28.77
C ILE A 5 10.56 -25.64 28.10
N LYS A 6 9.57 -26.51 28.22
CA LYS A 6 9.54 -27.78 27.50
C LYS A 6 9.16 -27.50 26.05
N CYS A 7 9.97 -27.99 25.10
CA CYS A 7 9.61 -27.88 23.71
C CYS A 7 8.42 -28.81 23.37
N PRO A 8 7.39 -28.31 22.67
CA PRO A 8 6.23 -29.12 22.27
C PRO A 8 6.56 -30.16 21.18
N ASN A 9 7.69 -30.01 20.46
CA ASN A 9 8.07 -30.90 19.37
C ASN A 9 9.18 -31.89 19.77
N CYS A 10 10.30 -31.38 20.33
CA CYS A 10 11.45 -32.20 20.72
C CYS A 10 11.30 -32.80 22.14
N GLY A 11 10.38 -32.31 22.97
CA GLY A 11 10.21 -32.77 24.37
C GLY A 11 11.33 -32.37 25.34
N ILE A 12 12.41 -31.78 24.84
CA ILE A 12 13.60 -31.36 25.58
C ILE A 12 13.32 -30.05 26.33
N TYR A 13 13.85 -29.96 27.55
CA TYR A 13 13.81 -28.75 28.37
C TYR A 13 14.87 -27.76 27.90
N ASN A 14 14.42 -26.57 27.55
CA ASN A 14 15.26 -25.47 27.10
C ASN A 14 15.17 -24.31 28.10
N THR A 15 16.30 -23.70 28.44
CA THR A 15 16.38 -22.57 29.38
C THR A 15 16.56 -21.26 28.61
N ASN A 16 15.56 -20.37 28.65
CA ASN A 16 15.63 -19.01 28.10
C ASN A 16 16.17 -18.91 26.65
N VAL A 17 15.83 -19.86 25.79
CA VAL A 17 16.14 -19.79 24.36
C VAL A 17 14.87 -19.62 23.55
N ASP A 18 14.94 -18.78 22.53
CA ASP A 18 13.81 -18.49 21.63
C ASP A 18 13.49 -19.67 20.69
N TYR A 19 14.47 -20.56 20.47
CA TYR A 19 14.40 -21.73 19.59
C TYR A 19 14.88 -23.00 20.31
N CYS A 20 14.32 -24.19 20.01
CA CYS A 20 14.79 -25.47 20.58
C CYS A 20 16.20 -25.70 20.04
N THR A 21 17.16 -26.00 20.91
CA THR A 21 18.55 -26.32 20.52
C THR A 21 18.67 -27.56 19.62
N ASN A 22 17.65 -28.43 19.62
CA ASN A 22 17.64 -29.67 18.86
C ASN A 22 16.81 -29.58 17.57
N CYS A 23 15.60 -29.04 17.63
CA CYS A 23 14.67 -29.03 16.49
C CYS A 23 14.39 -27.62 15.91
N ASN A 24 15.07 -26.59 16.41
CA ASN A 24 14.94 -25.19 15.99
C ASN A 24 13.49 -24.66 15.98
N THR A 25 12.58 -25.30 16.72
CA THR A 25 11.21 -24.80 16.83
C THR A 25 11.17 -23.57 17.72
N LEU A 26 10.43 -22.55 17.30
CA LEU A 26 10.19 -21.34 18.07
C LEU A 26 9.43 -21.67 19.38
N LEU A 27 10.04 -21.43 20.54
CA LEU A 27 9.40 -21.62 21.85
C LEU A 27 8.83 -20.31 22.41
N SER A 28 9.47 -19.18 22.12
CA SER A 28 9.08 -17.92 22.74
C SER A 28 7.77 -17.39 22.14
N SER A 29 6.77 -17.27 23.01
CA SER A 29 5.44 -16.76 22.64
C SER A 29 5.49 -15.29 22.19
N LYS A 30 6.44 -14.50 22.72
CA LYS A 30 6.68 -13.12 22.32
C LYS A 30 7.15 -13.03 20.86
N LEU A 31 8.19 -13.77 20.51
CA LEU A 31 8.77 -13.76 19.17
C LEU A 31 7.78 -14.30 18.13
N ARG A 32 6.91 -15.25 18.53
CA ARG A 32 5.82 -15.74 17.67
C ARG A 32 4.82 -14.64 17.32
N ARG A 33 4.45 -13.80 18.29
CA ARG A 33 3.57 -12.66 18.06
C ARG A 33 4.25 -11.62 17.17
N GLU A 34 5.52 -11.32 17.42
CA GLU A 34 6.29 -10.37 16.62
C GLU A 34 6.40 -10.78 15.15
N LEU A 35 6.67 -12.06 14.88
CA LEU A 35 6.70 -12.60 13.52
C LEU A 35 5.33 -12.51 12.83
N GLN A 36 4.24 -12.83 13.55
CA GLN A 36 2.88 -12.67 13.01
C GLN A 36 2.53 -11.22 12.71
N PHE A 37 2.93 -10.28 13.58
CA PHE A 37 2.73 -8.85 13.32
C PHE A 37 3.53 -8.39 12.10
N ALA A 38 4.80 -8.80 11.99
CA ALA A 38 5.64 -8.45 10.85
C ALA A 38 5.09 -8.99 9.53
N GLU A 39 4.58 -10.21 9.53
CA GLU A 39 3.94 -10.82 8.35
C GLU A 39 2.64 -10.11 7.96
N GLN A 40 1.78 -9.79 8.93
CA GLN A 40 0.57 -9.00 8.69
C GLN A 40 0.88 -7.60 8.15
N GLU A 41 1.94 -6.96 8.64
CA GLU A 41 2.32 -5.63 8.15
C GLU A 41 2.84 -5.68 6.71
N LYS A 42 3.59 -6.72 6.34
CA LYS A 42 4.02 -6.97 4.96
C LYS A 42 2.81 -7.14 4.03
N VAL A 43 1.85 -8.00 4.40
CA VAL A 43 0.63 -8.23 3.61
C VAL A 43 -0.19 -6.94 3.47
N ARG A 44 -0.28 -6.12 4.53
CA ARG A 44 -0.94 -4.80 4.46
C ARG A 44 -0.22 -3.83 3.53
N LYS A 45 1.11 -3.83 3.50
CA LYS A 45 1.90 -3.01 2.58
C LYS A 45 1.73 -3.46 1.13
N GLU A 46 1.81 -4.76 0.85
CA GLU A 46 1.54 -5.29 -0.50
C GLU A 46 0.13 -4.95 -0.99
N LYS A 47 -0.89 -5.09 -0.14
CA LYS A 47 -2.27 -4.71 -0.51
C LYS A 47 -2.40 -3.23 -0.83
N ARG A 48 -1.81 -2.35 -0.01
CA ARG A 48 -1.81 -0.90 -0.29
C ARG A 48 -1.08 -0.56 -1.57
N ASN A 49 0.09 -1.16 -1.80
CA ASN A 49 0.84 -0.97 -3.04
C ASN A 49 0.02 -1.43 -4.25
N LEU A 50 -0.66 -2.58 -4.17
CA LEU A 50 -1.55 -3.07 -5.23
C LEU A 50 -2.77 -2.18 -5.45
N GLU A 51 -3.33 -1.58 -4.39
CA GLU A 51 -4.45 -0.63 -4.49
C GLU A 51 -4.01 0.71 -5.10
N GLU A 52 -2.86 1.23 -4.69
CA GLU A 52 -2.25 2.43 -5.27
C GLU A 52 -1.85 2.20 -6.74
N GLU A 53 -1.22 1.07 -7.05
CA GLU A 53 -0.92 0.67 -8.41
C GLU A 53 -2.20 0.53 -9.24
N LYS A 54 -3.26 -0.07 -8.70
CA LYS A 54 -4.55 -0.16 -9.40
C LYS A 54 -5.16 1.22 -9.64
N ALA A 55 -5.18 2.10 -8.65
CA ALA A 55 -5.74 3.45 -8.76
C ALA A 55 -4.97 4.29 -9.80
N VAL A 56 -3.64 4.21 -9.80
CA VAL A 56 -2.78 4.86 -10.79
C VAL A 56 -2.86 4.16 -12.16
N SER A 57 -3.10 2.83 -12.18
CA SER A 57 -3.07 2.04 -13.42
C SER A 57 -4.13 2.40 -14.42
N TRP A 58 -5.32 2.90 -14.03
CA TRP A 58 -6.37 3.17 -15.03
C TRP A 58 -5.95 4.30 -15.97
N ILE A 59 -5.43 5.41 -15.43
CA ILE A 59 -4.95 6.56 -16.21
C ILE A 59 -3.73 6.18 -17.05
N GLU A 60 -2.79 5.45 -16.47
CA GLU A 60 -1.57 5.00 -17.15
C GLU A 60 -1.87 3.98 -18.26
N ARG A 61 -2.85 3.08 -18.04
CA ARG A 61 -3.26 2.02 -18.99
C ARG A 61 -3.99 2.58 -20.21
N PHE A 62 -4.81 3.62 -20.05
CA PHE A 62 -5.38 4.35 -21.19
C PHE A 62 -4.30 5.10 -21.97
N SER A 63 -3.29 5.65 -21.28
CA SER A 63 -2.16 6.29 -21.93
C SER A 63 -1.28 5.29 -22.69
N LYS A 64 -1.11 4.05 -22.22
CA LYS A 64 -0.23 3.04 -22.82
C LYS A 64 -0.85 2.24 -23.97
N HIS A 65 -2.08 2.57 -24.41
CA HIS A 65 -2.73 1.86 -25.51
C HIS A 65 -1.96 2.03 -26.83
N ARG A 66 -1.87 0.95 -27.64
CA ARG A 66 -1.07 0.88 -28.89
C ARG A 66 -1.50 1.91 -29.97
N PHE A 67 -2.71 2.47 -29.85
CA PHE A 67 -3.28 3.40 -30.82
C PHE A 67 -2.98 4.85 -30.43
N LEU A 68 -2.00 5.45 -31.11
CA LEU A 68 -1.57 6.85 -30.91
C LEU A 68 -2.73 7.86 -31.03
N ILE A 69 -3.74 7.56 -31.86
CA ILE A 69 -4.92 8.41 -32.07
C ILE A 69 -5.70 8.61 -30.76
N VAL A 70 -5.95 7.55 -29.99
CA VAL A 70 -6.71 7.62 -28.74
C VAL A 70 -5.95 8.42 -27.68
N ARG A 71 -4.61 8.29 -27.64
CA ARG A 71 -3.75 9.05 -26.73
C ARG A 71 -3.79 10.55 -27.01
N VAL A 72 -3.72 10.95 -28.28
CA VAL A 72 -3.78 12.37 -28.68
C VAL A 72 -5.16 12.93 -28.37
N LEU A 73 -6.23 12.20 -28.70
CA LEU A 73 -7.61 12.65 -28.49
C LEU A 73 -7.92 12.84 -26.99
N ALA A 74 -7.50 11.89 -26.14
CA ALA A 74 -7.64 12.01 -24.69
C ALA A 74 -6.86 13.23 -24.12
N LYS A 75 -5.66 13.50 -24.64
CA LYS A 75 -4.87 14.68 -24.24
C LYS A 75 -5.54 15.99 -24.67
N THR A 76 -6.09 16.04 -25.88
CA THR A 76 -6.80 17.22 -26.41
C THR A 76 -8.07 17.51 -25.64
N VAL A 77 -8.92 16.50 -25.39
CA VAL A 77 -10.15 16.66 -24.59
C VAL A 77 -9.84 17.15 -23.19
N ARG A 78 -8.81 16.59 -22.53
CA ARG A 78 -8.36 17.03 -21.21
C ARG A 78 -7.88 18.48 -21.21
N SER A 79 -7.12 18.88 -22.23
CA SER A 79 -6.64 20.26 -22.37
C SER A 79 -7.79 21.25 -22.56
N ILE A 80 -8.76 20.90 -23.40
CA ILE A 80 -9.95 21.72 -23.66
C ILE A 80 -10.79 21.85 -22.39
N TRP A 81 -11.03 20.75 -21.67
CA TRP A 81 -11.77 20.77 -20.41
C TRP A 81 -11.12 21.69 -19.37
N LEU A 82 -9.80 21.59 -19.18
CA LEU A 82 -9.06 22.46 -18.27
C LEU A 82 -9.15 23.95 -18.67
N ALA A 83 -9.14 24.25 -19.97
CA ALA A 83 -9.32 25.61 -20.44
C ALA A 83 -10.72 26.15 -20.06
N PHE A 84 -11.78 25.36 -20.23
CA PHE A 84 -13.12 25.77 -19.82
C PHE A 84 -13.25 25.98 -18.31
N VAL A 85 -12.67 25.11 -17.50
CA VAL A 85 -12.65 25.27 -16.04
C VAL A 85 -11.90 26.54 -15.65
N ALA A 86 -10.73 26.79 -16.25
CA ALA A 86 -9.93 27.98 -15.97
C ALA A 86 -10.70 29.27 -16.32
N VAL A 87 -11.37 29.30 -17.48
CA VAL A 87 -12.22 30.43 -17.88
C VAL A 87 -13.39 30.60 -16.93
N GLY A 88 -14.07 29.52 -16.54
CA GLY A 88 -15.19 29.56 -15.59
C GLY A 88 -14.78 30.10 -14.22
N VAL A 89 -13.64 29.64 -13.69
CA VAL A 89 -13.08 30.13 -12.41
C VAL A 89 -12.70 31.60 -12.52
N PHE A 90 -12.09 32.02 -13.63
CA PHE A 90 -11.71 33.41 -13.86
C PHE A 90 -12.92 34.34 -13.88
N ILE A 91 -13.98 33.95 -14.58
CA ILE A 91 -15.24 34.72 -14.61
C ILE A 91 -15.89 34.73 -13.23
N ALA A 92 -15.95 33.60 -12.54
CA ALA A 92 -16.50 33.51 -11.19
C ALA A 92 -15.75 34.43 -10.20
N TRP A 93 -14.43 34.49 -10.30
CA TRP A 93 -13.61 35.39 -9.49
C TRP A 93 -13.92 36.86 -9.76
N LEU A 94 -14.06 37.27 -11.02
CA LEU A 94 -14.45 38.64 -11.37
C LEU A 94 -15.83 39.00 -10.83
N VAL A 95 -16.82 38.12 -10.97
CA VAL A 95 -18.16 38.35 -10.43
C VAL A 95 -18.13 38.43 -8.91
N SER A 96 -17.41 37.53 -8.24
CA SER A 96 -17.26 37.56 -6.78
C SER A 96 -16.55 38.82 -6.29
N ALA A 97 -15.57 39.34 -7.03
CA ALA A 97 -14.86 40.57 -6.69
C ALA A 97 -15.71 41.84 -6.87
N ILE A 98 -16.74 41.78 -7.73
CA ILE A 98 -17.69 42.89 -7.93
C ILE A 98 -18.86 42.79 -6.96
N ALA A 99 -19.25 41.58 -6.57
CA ALA A 99 -20.36 41.33 -5.63
C ALA A 99 -19.98 41.43 -4.15
N ALA A 100 -18.67 41.41 -3.83
CA ALA A 100 -18.12 41.64 -2.50
C ALA A 100 -17.88 43.13 -2.25
#